data_AF-A0A1J0VHN2-F1
#
_entry.id   AF-A0A1J0VHN2-F1
#
_cell.length_a   1.000
_cell.length_b   1.000
_cell.length_c   1.000
_cell.angle_alpha   90.00
_cell.angle_beta   90.00
_cell.angle_gamma   90.00
#
_symmetry.space_group_name_H-M   'P 1'
#
loop_
_entity.id
_entity.type
_entity.pdbx_description
1 polymer ?
#
loop_
_entity_poly.entity_id
_entity_poly.type
_entity_poly.pdbx_seq_one_letter_code
_entity_poly.pdbx_strand_id
1 'polypeptide(L)' 'MTTANGKKRPVRVFLDGQDYSTLLIQAGTHQVTPSVMGEMLMQDGLKRLQRGDYAALGLCTEEPASQGSGS' A
#
# COMPACT_ATOMS: atom_id res chain seq x y z
N MET A 1 15.56 25.59 -4.78
CA MET A 1 16.04 25.43 -3.38
C MET A 1 14.86 24.95 -2.55
N THR A 2 14.83 23.66 -2.19
CA THR A 2 13.94 23.17 -1.11
C THR A 2 14.65 22.02 -0.40
N THR A 3 15.54 22.34 0.52
CA THR A 3 16.03 21.39 1.53
C THR A 3 14.93 21.19 2.57
N ALA A 4 13.92 20.39 2.22
CA ALA A 4 13.07 19.80 3.25
C ALA A 4 13.96 18.85 4.05
N ASN A 5 14.27 19.24 5.28
CA ASN A 5 15.09 18.47 6.22
C ASN A 5 14.49 17.04 6.33
N GLY A 6 15.10 16.07 5.64
CA GLY A 6 14.54 14.76 5.28
C GLY A 6 14.41 13.78 6.44
N LYS A 7 13.81 14.21 7.55
CA LYS A 7 13.49 13.32 8.68
C LYS A 7 12.22 12.55 8.37
N LYS A 8 12.35 11.22 8.23
CA LYS A 8 11.22 10.30 8.14
C LYS A 8 10.34 10.43 9.39
N ARG A 9 9.02 10.39 9.21
CA ARG A 9 8.03 10.39 10.29
C ARG A 9 7.55 8.95 10.51
N PRO A 10 7.47 8.46 11.76
CA PRO A 10 6.98 7.11 12.02
C PRO A 10 5.47 7.03 11.76
N VAL A 11 5.03 5.92 11.19
CA VAL A 11 3.62 5.55 11.07
C VAL A 11 3.42 4.28 11.89
N ARG A 12 2.36 4.23 12.71
CA ARG A 12 1.97 3.03 13.44
C ARG A 12 0.84 2.34 12.68
N VAL A 13 0.98 1.04 12.50
CA VAL A 13 -0.03 0.18 11.88
C VAL A 13 -0.25 -1.04 12.76
N PHE A 14 -1.45 -1.58 12.71
CA PHE A 14 -1.78 -2.85 13.36
C PHE A 14 -1.77 -3.92 12.28
N LEU A 15 -1.00 -4.99 12.52
CA LEU A 15 -0.95 -6.18 11.67
C LEU A 15 -1.37 -7.37 12.54
N ASP A 16 -2.04 -8.34 11.94
CA ASP A 16 -2.20 -9.62 12.61
C ASP A 16 -0.85 -10.37 12.67
N GLY A 17 -0.82 -11.48 13.41
CA GLY A 17 0.40 -12.24 13.63
C GLY A 17 0.98 -12.85 12.34
N GLN A 18 0.14 -13.24 11.39
CA GLN A 18 0.58 -13.84 10.13
C GLN A 18 1.19 -12.79 9.21
N ASP A 19 0.53 -11.63 9.09
CA ASP A 19 1.01 -10.51 8.29
C ASP A 19 2.31 -9.93 8.87
N TYR A 20 2.39 -9.80 10.20
CA TYR A 20 3.62 -9.36 10.86
C TYR A 20 4.79 -10.33 10.62
N SER A 21 4.55 -11.63 10.78
CA SER A 21 5.57 -12.65 10.51
C SER A 21 6.01 -12.62 9.05
N THR A 22 5.07 -12.49 8.12
CA THR A 22 5.34 -12.40 6.68
C THR A 22 6.19 -11.17 6.36
N LEU A 23 5.85 -10.00 6.92
CA LEU A 23 6.65 -8.79 6.77
C LEU A 23 8.10 -9.00 7.22
N LEU A 24 8.32 -9.64 8.37
CA LEU A 24 9.66 -9.90 8.91
C LEU A 24 10.44 -10.88 8.02
N ILE A 25 9.80 -11.94 7.55
CA ILE A 25 10.41 -12.91 6.62
C ILE A 25 10.84 -12.18 5.35
N GLN A 26 9.95 -11.41 4.72
CA GLN A 26 10.25 -10.68 3.50
C GLN A 26 11.39 -9.68 3.71
N ALA A 27 11.38 -8.93 4.82
CA ALA A 27 12.46 -8.01 5.16
C ALA A 27 13.82 -8.75 5.24
N GLY A 28 13.85 -9.91 5.89
CA GLY A 28 15.03 -10.78 5.96
C GLY A 28 15.47 -11.31 4.59
N THR A 29 14.54 -11.84 3.79
CA THR A 29 14.79 -12.36 2.43
C THR A 29 15.41 -11.30 1.52
N HIS A 30 14.93 -10.06 1.61
CA HIS A 30 15.40 -8.94 0.79
C HIS A 30 16.53 -8.13 1.43
N GLN A 31 17.08 -8.58 2.57
CA GLN A 31 18.19 -7.93 3.28
C GLN A 31 17.94 -6.45 3.61
N VAL A 32 16.70 -6.11 3.97
CA VAL A 32 16.31 -4.76 4.37
C VAL A 32 15.71 -4.76 5.78
N THR A 33 15.68 -3.60 6.42
CA THR A 33 14.98 -3.49 7.72
C THR A 33 13.46 -3.56 7.51
N PRO A 34 12.69 -4.02 8.50
CA PRO A 34 11.23 -4.03 8.42
C PRO A 34 10.64 -2.64 8.12
N SER A 35 11.26 -1.56 8.62
CA SER A 35 10.84 -0.20 8.31
C SER A 35 11.04 0.17 6.85
N VAL A 36 12.15 -0.26 6.24
CA VAL A 36 12.43 -0.04 4.82
C VAL A 36 11.49 -0.89 3.94
N MET A 37 11.22 -2.13 4.32
CA MET A 37 10.23 -2.98 3.64
C MET A 37 8.83 -2.34 3.70
N GLY A 38 8.38 -1.91 4.88
CA GLY A 38 7.09 -1.24 5.07
C GLY A 38 7.00 0.07 4.29
N GLU A 39 8.07 0.85 4.22
CA GLU A 39 8.12 2.06 3.40
C GLU A 39 7.96 1.76 1.91
N MET A 40 8.63 0.73 1.38
CA MET A 40 8.47 0.32 -0.03
C MET A 40 7.04 -0.11 -0.34
N LEU A 41 6.44 -0.93 0.52
CA LEU A 41 5.05 -1.38 0.37
C LEU A 41 4.07 -0.19 0.42
N MET A 42 4.29 0.76 1.33
CA MET A 42 3.44 1.94 1.45
C MET A 42 3.58 2.88 0.24
N GLN A 43 4.81 3.07 -0.27
CA GLN A 43 5.04 3.86 -1.47
C GLN A 43 4.40 3.22 -2.71
N ASP A 44 4.47 1.90 -2.84
CA ASP A 44 3.78 1.18 -3.92
C ASP A 44 2.26 1.33 -3.82
N GLY A 45 1.69 1.08 -2.64
CA GLY A 45 0.26 1.24 -2.39
C GLY A 45 -0.23 2.65 -2.72
N LEU A 46 0.51 3.70 -2.36
CA LEU A 46 0.19 5.08 -2.73
C LEU A 46 0.23 5.32 -4.24
N LYS A 47 1.23 4.76 -4.95
CA LYS A 47 1.31 4.86 -6.43
C LYS A 47 0.14 4.16 -7.10
N ARG A 48 -0.28 2.99 -6.60
CA ARG A 48 -1.44 2.25 -7.10
C ARG A 48 -2.73 3.02 -6.89
N LEU A 49 -2.92 3.56 -5.68
CA LEU A 49 -4.06 4.43 -5.33
C LEU A 49 -4.17 5.63 -6.28
N GLN A 50 -3.06 6.31 -6.54
CA GLN A 50 -3.01 7.47 -7.45
C GLN A 50 -3.34 7.12 -8.91
N ARG A 51 -3.21 5.85 -9.29
CA ARG A 51 -3.55 5.33 -10.63
C ARG A 51 -4.97 4.80 -10.71
N GLY A 52 -5.73 4.85 -9.63
CA GLY A 52 -7.07 4.27 -9.56
C GLY A 52 -7.10 2.74 -9.40
N ASP A 53 -5.97 2.11 -9.08
CA ASP A 53 -5.95 0.69 -8.71
C ASP A 53 -6.27 0.56 -7.22
N TYR A 54 -7.53 0.21 -6.93
CA TYR A 54 -8.03 0.01 -5.58
C TYR A 54 -8.20 -1.47 -5.21
N ALA A 55 -7.65 -2.40 -6.00
CA ALA A 55 -7.87 -3.83 -5.81
C ALA A 55 -7.42 -4.30 -4.42
N ALA A 56 -6.26 -3.83 -3.96
CA ALA A 56 -5.72 -4.15 -2.63
C ALA A 56 -6.56 -3.56 -1.48
N LEU A 57 -7.40 -2.57 -1.75
CA LEU A 57 -8.29 -1.96 -0.75
C LEU A 57 -9.69 -2.58 -0.78
N GLY A 58 -9.95 -3.51 -1.71
CA GLY A 58 -11.29 -4.06 -1.93
C GLY A 58 -12.30 -3.01 -2.42
N LEU A 59 -11.85 -1.86 -2.92
CA LEU A 59 -12.73 -0.78 -3.40
C LEU A 59 -12.98 -0.83 -4.91
N CYS A 60 -12.56 -1.91 -5.58
CA CYS A 60 -13.01 -2.20 -6.95
C CYS A 60 -14.53 -2.42 -6.90
N THR A 61 -15.24 -1.29 -7.01
CA THR A 61 -16.67 -1.24 -7.22
C THR A 61 -16.89 -1.89 -8.56
N GLU A 62 -17.71 -2.94 -8.56
CA GLU A 62 -18.31 -3.50 -9.77
C GLU A 62 -18.78 -2.36 -10.67
N GLU A 63 -18.66 -2.55 -11.99
CA GLU A 63 -19.14 -1.63 -13.02
C GLU A 63 -20.40 -0.87 -12.58
N PRO A 64 -20.56 0.42 -12.91
CA PRO A 64 -21.85 1.07 -12.72
C PRO A 64 -22.87 0.18 -13.43
N ALA A 65 -23.86 -0.32 -12.68
CA ALA A 65 -24.93 -1.15 -13.20
C ALA A 65 -25.34 -0.56 -14.55
N SER A 66 -25.06 -1.28 -15.64
CA SER A 66 -25.44 -0.89 -16.98
C SER A 66 -26.94 -0.65 -16.93
N GLN A 67 -27.35 0.61 -16.90
CA GLN A 67 -28.72 0.94 -17.19
C GLN A 67 -28.85 0.64 -18.66
N GLY A 68 -29.36 -0.55 -18.96
CA GLY A 68 -29.83 -0.91 -20.29
C GLY A 68 -30.81 0.17 -20.72
N SER A 69 -30.34 1.12 -21.53
CA SER A 69 -31.21 1.97 -22.32
C SER A 69 -31.80 1.08 -23.40
N GLY A 70 -32.89 0.40 -23.04
CA GLY A 70 -33.88 -0.03 -24.00
C GLY A 70 -34.63 1.22 -24.47
N SER A 71 -34.33 1.67 -25.68
CA SER A 71 -35.19 2.51 -26.51
C SER A 71 -34.81 2.32 -27.97
#